data_AF-A0A1H7RQC2-F1
#
_entry.id   AF-A0A1H7RQC2-F1
#
_cell.length_a   1.000
_cell.length_b   1.000
_cell.length_c   1.000
_cell.angle_alpha   90.00
_cell.angle_beta   90.00
_cell.angle_gamma   90.00
#
_symmetry.space_group_name_H-M   'P 1'
#
loop_
_entity.id
_entity.type
_entity.pdbx_description
1 polymer ?
#
loop_
_entity_poly.entity_id
_entity_poly.type
_entity_poly.pdbx_seq_one_letter_code
_entity_poly.pdbx_strand_id
1 'polypeptide(L)'
;MKWPNSYIIIIAFYLILGWILYILKPEIVNSNFFFASVTFVVGCLAIYIYTEQKKDEKTNAAISILFEIRNAEEQVSIILERLNQGGQLDLPAVLQTNSWQKYSHLFAKEFDLDEFKAISDFYNTCDIIEDLVERQNNFVWFAAEERAKTAQRLLGEINLEFQRDIFNQTHTPETAQQKFNAERESITKYYTDDGYFYAPQKCLDGLRLAVSQLQKLTITTLGSKLKKIANFK
;
A
#
# COMPACT_ATOMS: atom_id res chain seq x y z
N MET A 1 -14.55 13.24 -23.32
CA MET A 1 -13.12 13.07 -23.62
C MET A 1 -12.53 14.45 -23.90
N LYS A 2 -12.00 15.12 -22.86
CA LYS A 2 -11.36 16.45 -23.03
C LYS A 2 -9.95 16.21 -23.55
N TRP A 3 -9.65 16.67 -24.75
CA TRP A 3 -8.27 16.70 -25.24
C TRP A 3 -7.44 17.55 -24.27
N PRO A 4 -6.25 17.09 -23.84
CA PRO A 4 -5.36 17.92 -23.04
C PRO A 4 -5.11 19.22 -23.81
N ASN A 5 -5.27 20.37 -23.16
CA ASN A 5 -5.11 21.70 -23.78
C ASN A 5 -3.81 21.82 -24.60
N SER A 6 -2.78 21.06 -24.23
CA SER A 6 -1.51 20.91 -24.92
C SER A 6 -1.64 20.47 -26.39
N TYR A 7 -2.54 19.54 -26.73
CA TYR A 7 -2.71 19.07 -28.11
C TYR A 7 -3.37 20.11 -29.01
N ILE A 8 -4.31 20.88 -28.48
CA ILE A 8 -4.97 21.97 -29.21
C ILE A 8 -3.94 23.07 -29.53
N ILE A 9 -3.05 23.37 -28.57
CA ILE A 9 -1.96 24.34 -28.77
C ILE A 9 -0.97 23.83 -29.83
N ILE A 10 -0.62 22.54 -29.83
CA ILE A 10 0.29 21.96 -30.81
C ILE A 10 -0.32 22.00 -32.22
N ILE A 11 -1.58 21.63 -32.37
CA ILE A 11 -2.30 21.67 -33.66
C ILE A 11 -2.42 23.12 -34.17
N ALA A 12 -2.78 24.05 -33.29
CA ALA A 12 -2.85 25.47 -33.63
C ALA A 12 -1.47 26.01 -34.05
N PHE A 13 -0.40 25.60 -33.36
CA PHE A 13 0.96 25.98 -33.72
C PHE A 13 1.36 25.49 -35.11
N TYR A 14 1.11 24.22 -35.45
CA TYR A 14 1.40 23.70 -36.79
C TYR A 14 0.58 24.35 -37.90
N LEU A 15 -0.70 24.69 -37.63
CA LEU A 15 -1.54 25.40 -38.59
C LEU A 15 -1.05 26.84 -38.81
N ILE A 16 -0.66 27.53 -37.73
CA ILE A 16 -0.10 28.88 -37.80
C ILE A 16 1.27 28.85 -38.50
N LEU A 17 2.13 27.89 -38.17
CA LEU A 17 3.44 27.71 -38.79
C LEU A 17 3.31 27.41 -40.29
N GLY A 18 2.39 26.51 -40.67
CA GLY A 18 2.10 26.19 -42.06
C GLY A 18 1.55 27.39 -42.83
N TRP A 19 0.68 28.20 -42.20
CA TRP A 19 0.15 29.43 -42.79
C TRP A 19 1.21 30.52 -42.96
N ILE A 20 2.10 30.68 -41.98
CA ILE A 20 3.25 31.59 -42.04
C ILE A 20 4.21 31.16 -43.16
N LEU A 21 4.53 29.87 -43.26
CA LEU A 21 5.39 29.34 -44.33
C LEU A 21 4.77 29.47 -45.72
N TYR A 22 3.44 29.41 -45.83
CA TYR A 22 2.71 29.61 -47.10
C TYR A 22 2.74 31.06 -47.59
N ILE A 23 2.82 32.04 -46.68
CA ILE A 23 2.80 33.48 -47.00
C ILE A 23 4.20 34.05 -47.22
N LEU A 24 5.23 33.48 -46.60
CA LEU A 24 6.61 33.97 -46.71
C LEU A 24 7.26 33.59 -48.04
N LYS A 25 7.88 34.59 -48.70
CA LYS A 25 8.64 34.38 -49.94
C LYS A 25 9.81 33.39 -49.75
N PRO A 26 10.12 32.54 -50.73
CA PRO A 26 11.11 31.46 -50.61
C PRO A 26 12.54 31.91 -50.27
N GLU A 27 12.92 33.14 -50.65
CA GLU A 27 14.24 33.71 -50.33
C GLU A 27 14.43 34.00 -48.82
N ILE A 28 13.36 34.30 -48.09
CA ILE A 28 13.41 34.59 -46.65
C ILE A 28 13.43 33.29 -45.84
N VAL A 29 12.70 32.26 -46.32
CA VAL A 29 12.62 30.94 -45.68
C VAL A 29 13.98 30.23 -45.68
N ASN A 30 14.82 30.49 -46.68
CA ASN A 30 16.15 29.87 -46.79
C ASN A 30 17.27 30.64 -46.06
N SER A 31 16.92 31.68 -45.31
CA SER A 31 17.89 32.45 -44.52
C SER A 31 18.24 31.74 -43.21
N ASN A 32 19.53 31.70 -42.88
CA ASN A 32 20.02 31.21 -41.58
C ASN A 32 19.34 31.88 -40.39
N PHE A 33 18.93 33.15 -40.54
CA PHE A 33 18.20 33.89 -39.51
C PHE A 33 16.78 33.35 -39.28
N PHE A 34 16.10 32.91 -40.34
CA PHE A 34 14.76 32.33 -40.23
C PHE A 34 14.83 30.97 -39.52
N PHE A 35 15.78 30.12 -39.91
CA PHE A 35 16.03 28.85 -39.22
C PHE A 35 16.34 29.04 -37.73
N ALA A 36 17.25 29.95 -37.39
CA ALA A 36 17.57 30.26 -35.99
C ALA A 36 16.35 30.73 -35.19
N SER A 37 15.51 31.58 -35.79
CA SER A 37 14.28 32.08 -35.15
C SER A 37 13.25 30.97 -34.92
N VAL A 38 13.05 30.08 -35.90
CA VAL A 38 12.15 28.93 -35.78
C VAL A 38 12.64 27.98 -34.69
N THR A 39 13.92 27.64 -34.67
CA THR A 39 14.51 26.79 -33.62
C THR A 39 14.37 27.42 -32.23
N PHE A 40 14.54 28.74 -32.10
CA PHE A 40 14.33 29.45 -30.84
C PHE A 40 12.88 29.35 -30.36
N VAL A 41 11.90 29.56 -31.24
CA VAL A 41 10.47 29.44 -30.90
C VAL A 41 10.11 28.01 -30.50
N VAL A 42 10.60 27.00 -31.23
CA VAL A 42 10.40 25.59 -30.88
C VAL A 42 11.02 25.27 -29.52
N GLY A 43 12.22 25.80 -29.23
CA GLY A 43 12.85 25.67 -27.92
C GLY A 43 12.00 26.27 -26.79
N CYS A 44 11.50 27.50 -26.98
CA CYS A 44 10.59 28.15 -26.02
C CYS A 44 9.29 27.34 -25.81
N LEU A 45 8.70 26.81 -26.88
CA LEU A 45 7.50 25.99 -26.80
C LEU A 45 7.76 24.67 -26.05
N ALA A 46 8.90 24.03 -26.30
CA ALA A 46 9.29 22.81 -25.59
C ALA A 46 9.45 23.07 -24.09
N ILE A 47 10.08 24.19 -23.70
CA ILE A 47 10.20 24.61 -22.29
C ILE A 47 8.81 24.85 -21.70
N TYR A 48 7.93 25.56 -22.41
CA TYR A 48 6.57 25.82 -21.95
C TYR A 48 5.80 24.52 -21.68
N ILE A 49 5.78 23.59 -22.65
CA ILE A 49 5.12 22.30 -22.51
C ILE A 49 5.69 21.51 -21.33
N TYR A 50 7.01 21.48 -21.18
CA TYR A 50 7.67 20.80 -20.05
C TYR A 50 7.24 21.37 -18.70
N THR A 51 7.16 22.71 -18.58
CA THR A 51 6.72 23.35 -17.33
C THR A 51 5.27 23.04 -16.99
N GLU A 52 4.40 22.93 -18.00
CA GLU A 52 2.99 22.62 -17.78
C GLU A 52 2.80 21.14 -17.40
N GLN A 53 3.49 20.22 -18.07
CA GLN A 53 3.48 18.79 -17.72
C GLN A 53 3.91 18.56 -16.26
N LYS A 54 4.92 19.29 -15.78
CA LYS A 54 5.39 19.16 -14.40
C LYS A 54 4.39 19.66 -13.37
N LYS A 55 3.59 20.69 -13.70
CA LYS A 55 2.49 21.15 -12.84
C LYS A 55 1.35 20.14 -12.81
N ASP A 56 1.02 19.56 -13.97
CA ASP A 56 -0.01 18.54 -14.10
C ASP A 56 0.36 17.29 -13.29
N GLU A 57 1.61 16.82 -13.40
CA GLU A 57 2.12 15.69 -12.63
C GLU A 57 1.95 15.91 -11.12
N LYS A 58 2.34 17.08 -10.62
CA LYS A 58 2.20 17.42 -9.21
C LYS A 58 0.74 17.51 -8.77
N THR A 59 -0.13 18.09 -9.60
CA THR A 59 -1.57 18.18 -9.32
C THR A 59 -2.20 16.78 -9.24
N ASN A 60 -1.86 15.91 -10.20
CA ASN A 60 -2.32 14.52 -10.22
C ASN A 60 -1.82 13.74 -9.01
N ALA A 61 -0.56 13.93 -8.61
CA ALA A 61 -0.01 13.34 -7.40
C ALA A 61 -0.76 13.81 -6.15
N ALA A 62 -1.08 15.10 -6.05
CA ALA A 62 -1.81 15.67 -4.91
C ALA A 62 -3.24 15.10 -4.82
N ILE A 63 -3.90 14.92 -5.97
CA ILE A 63 -5.21 14.27 -6.07
C ILE A 63 -5.12 12.82 -5.57
N SER A 64 -4.13 12.06 -6.03
CA SER A 64 -3.92 10.66 -5.61
C SER A 64 -3.74 10.55 -4.09
N ILE A 65 -2.83 11.34 -3.52
CA ILE A 65 -2.58 11.38 -2.08
C ILE A 65 -3.83 11.79 -1.31
N LEU A 66 -4.57 12.80 -1.78
CA LEU A 66 -5.79 13.26 -1.12
C LEU A 66 -6.88 12.18 -1.10
N PHE A 67 -7.07 11.46 -2.20
CA PHE A 67 -8.03 10.36 -2.25
C PHE A 67 -7.61 9.18 -1.38
N GLU A 68 -6.31 8.83 -1.38
CA GLU A 68 -5.78 7.79 -0.49
C GLU A 68 -6.01 8.14 0.98
N ILE A 69 -5.67 9.36 1.41
CA ILE A 69 -5.89 9.81 2.79
C ILE A 69 -7.38 9.73 3.15
N ARG A 70 -8.28 10.23 2.27
CA ARG A 70 -9.73 10.18 2.50
C ARG A 70 -10.24 8.74 2.63
N ASN A 71 -9.82 7.86 1.72
CA ASN A 71 -10.20 6.47 1.75
C ASN A 71 -9.66 5.78 3.01
N ALA A 72 -8.39 6.01 3.36
CA ALA A 72 -7.79 5.46 4.58
C ALA A 72 -8.53 5.91 5.84
N GLU A 73 -8.89 7.20 5.95
CA GLU A 73 -9.69 7.71 7.07
C GLU A 73 -11.08 7.06 7.16
N GLU A 74 -11.72 6.79 6.01
CA GLU A 74 -13.00 6.08 5.94
C GLU A 74 -12.87 4.60 6.34
N GLN A 75 -11.86 3.89 5.83
CA GLN A 75 -11.61 2.50 6.19
C GLN A 75 -11.27 2.35 7.68
N VAL A 76 -10.49 3.28 8.24
CA VAL A 76 -10.16 3.31 9.66
C VAL A 76 -11.39 3.54 10.53
N SER A 77 -12.32 4.38 10.07
CA SER A 77 -13.63 4.55 10.72
C SER A 77 -14.41 3.23 10.76
N ILE A 78 -14.45 2.49 9.64
CA ILE A 78 -15.11 1.18 9.56
C ILE A 78 -14.44 0.16 10.49
N ILE A 79 -13.10 0.14 10.53
CA ILE A 79 -12.33 -0.73 11.43
C ILE A 79 -12.69 -0.42 12.89
N LEU A 80 -12.70 0.86 13.27
CA LEU A 80 -13.05 1.28 14.63
C LEU A 80 -14.45 0.81 15.02
N GLU A 81 -15.42 0.95 14.12
CA GLU A 81 -16.79 0.48 14.33
C GLU A 81 -16.83 -1.04 14.56
N ARG A 82 -16.13 -1.82 13.72
CA ARG A 82 -16.06 -3.29 13.85
C ARG A 82 -15.33 -3.73 15.14
N LEU A 83 -14.29 -3.02 15.54
CA LEU A 83 -13.56 -3.29 16.79
C LEU A 83 -14.44 -3.07 18.03
N ASN A 84 -15.37 -2.11 17.97
CA ASN A 84 -16.33 -1.84 19.04
C ASN A 84 -17.47 -2.87 19.10
N GLN A 85 -17.81 -3.49 17.97
CA GLN A 85 -18.88 -4.51 17.85
C GLN A 85 -18.45 -5.93 18.24
N GLY A 86 -17.19 -6.14 18.65
CA GLY A 86 -16.71 -7.46 19.11
C GLY A 86 -15.54 -8.06 18.32
N GLY A 87 -14.94 -7.32 17.37
CA GLY A 87 -13.54 -7.54 16.93
C GLY A 87 -13.20 -8.85 16.21
N GLN A 88 -14.16 -9.64 15.73
CA GLN A 88 -13.88 -10.93 15.07
C GLN A 88 -14.19 -10.98 13.56
N LEU A 89 -14.48 -9.84 12.93
CA LEU A 89 -14.86 -9.79 11.52
C LEU A 89 -13.69 -9.32 10.65
N ASP A 90 -13.60 -9.94 9.46
CA ASP A 90 -12.76 -9.57 8.32
C ASP A 90 -12.63 -8.05 8.21
N LEU A 91 -11.46 -7.49 8.52
CA LEU A 91 -11.21 -6.06 8.53
C LEU A 91 -10.80 -5.58 7.14
N PRO A 92 -11.29 -4.43 6.65
CA PRO A 92 -10.91 -3.93 5.34
C PRO A 92 -9.45 -3.45 5.32
N ALA A 93 -8.81 -3.55 4.16
CA ALA A 93 -7.51 -2.91 3.90
C ALA A 93 -7.65 -1.38 3.98
N VAL A 94 -6.69 -0.72 4.64
CA VAL A 94 -6.65 0.72 4.86
C VAL A 94 -5.96 1.44 3.71
N LEU A 95 -4.84 0.90 3.23
CA LEU A 95 -4.07 1.47 2.12
C LEU A 95 -3.98 0.48 0.96
N GLN A 96 -4.54 0.84 -0.20
CA GLN A 96 -4.38 0.04 -1.42
C GLN A 96 -3.04 0.31 -2.11
N THR A 97 -2.56 1.55 -2.00
CA THR A 97 -1.31 2.02 -2.61
C THR A 97 -0.66 3.09 -1.75
N ASN A 98 0.67 3.18 -1.76
CA ASN A 98 1.43 4.22 -1.07
C ASN A 98 1.89 5.29 -2.07
N SER A 99 0.99 6.19 -2.48
CA SER A 99 1.34 7.30 -3.39
C SER A 99 2.28 8.31 -2.73
N TRP A 100 2.24 8.43 -1.40
CA TRP A 100 3.11 9.36 -0.67
C TRP A 100 4.59 9.02 -0.84
N GLN A 101 4.97 7.75 -0.68
CA GLN A 101 6.34 7.31 -0.88
C GLN A 101 6.86 7.64 -2.29
N LYS A 102 6.00 7.53 -3.31
CA LYS A 102 6.35 7.80 -4.70
C LYS A 102 6.48 9.29 -5.01
N TYR A 103 5.55 10.11 -4.51
CA TYR A 103 5.43 11.52 -4.94
C TYR A 103 5.85 12.56 -3.90
N SER A 104 6.25 12.15 -2.69
CA SER A 104 6.66 13.06 -1.60
C SER A 104 7.66 14.13 -2.04
N HIS A 105 8.64 13.76 -2.87
CA HIS A 105 9.66 14.66 -3.42
C HIS A 105 9.09 15.83 -4.25
N LEU A 106 7.90 15.69 -4.84
CA LEU A 106 7.22 16.75 -5.61
C LEU A 106 6.64 17.85 -4.71
N PHE A 107 6.55 17.61 -3.40
CA PHE A 107 5.95 18.52 -2.43
C PHE A 107 6.94 19.13 -1.43
N ALA A 108 8.23 18.82 -1.57
CA ALA A 108 9.27 19.27 -0.66
C ALA A 108 9.42 20.80 -0.58
N LYS A 109 8.91 21.55 -1.56
CA LYS A 109 8.92 23.02 -1.56
C LYS A 109 7.65 23.63 -0.97
N GLU A 110 6.59 22.85 -0.86
CA GLU A 110 5.25 23.32 -0.55
C GLU A 110 4.92 23.08 0.90
N PHE A 111 5.34 21.95 1.45
CA PHE A 111 5.15 21.62 2.86
C PHE A 111 6.36 22.06 3.68
N ASP A 112 6.09 22.56 4.88
CA ASP A 112 7.13 22.69 5.89
C ASP A 112 7.52 21.31 6.44
N LEU A 113 8.57 21.27 7.28
CA LEU A 113 9.08 20.02 7.82
C LEU A 113 8.05 19.28 8.68
N ASP A 114 7.22 20.02 9.42
CA ASP A 114 6.23 19.45 10.34
C ASP A 114 5.03 18.89 9.57
N GLU A 115 4.57 19.59 8.53
CA GLU A 115 3.54 19.15 7.59
C GLU A 115 4.00 17.91 6.82
N PHE A 116 5.25 17.90 6.33
CA PHE A 116 5.81 16.75 5.64
C PHE A 116 5.91 15.54 6.56
N LYS A 117 6.32 15.77 7.82
CA LYS A 117 6.35 14.74 8.85
C LYS A 117 4.94 14.24 9.18
N ALA A 118 3.95 15.11 9.31
CA ALA A 118 2.57 14.71 9.61
C ALA A 118 1.96 13.80 8.53
N ILE A 119 2.20 14.08 7.25
CA ILE A 119 1.77 13.17 6.17
C ILE A 119 2.52 11.84 6.27
N SER A 120 3.83 11.88 6.50
CA SER A 120 4.64 10.67 6.60
C SER A 120 4.22 9.79 7.78
N ASP A 121 3.97 10.40 8.94
CA ASP A 121 3.51 9.72 10.15
C ASP A 121 2.10 9.13 9.96
N PHE A 122 1.22 9.80 9.20
CA PHE A 122 -0.07 9.24 8.81
C PHE A 122 0.08 7.96 7.98
N TYR A 123 0.88 7.99 6.91
CA TYR A 123 1.09 6.81 6.06
C TYR A 123 1.78 5.67 6.83
N ASN A 124 2.78 5.98 7.66
CA ASN A 124 3.43 4.99 8.52
C ASN A 124 2.45 4.35 9.51
N THR A 125 1.53 5.14 10.07
CA THR A 125 0.50 4.62 10.98
C THR A 125 -0.48 3.72 10.22
N CYS A 126 -0.88 4.11 9.00
CA CYS A 126 -1.71 3.26 8.15
C CYS A 126 -1.01 1.95 7.78
N ASP A 127 0.30 1.94 7.49
CA ASP A 127 1.08 0.72 7.25
C ASP A 127 1.09 -0.21 8.47
N ILE A 128 1.19 0.34 9.69
CA ILE A 128 1.09 -0.43 10.94
C ILE A 128 -0.32 -1.04 11.08
N ILE A 129 -1.36 -0.26 10.79
CA ILE A 129 -2.74 -0.76 10.83
C ILE A 129 -2.93 -1.89 9.81
N GLU A 130 -2.39 -1.75 8.60
CA GLU A 130 -2.47 -2.76 7.54
C GLU A 130 -1.83 -4.09 7.97
N ASP A 131 -0.61 -4.07 8.52
CA ASP A 131 0.08 -5.27 9.02
C ASP A 131 -0.72 -5.96 10.14
N LEU A 132 -1.34 -5.17 11.03
CA LEU A 132 -2.18 -5.71 12.09
C LEU A 132 -3.51 -6.28 11.57
N VAL A 133 -4.12 -5.63 10.56
CA VAL A 133 -5.32 -6.11 9.87
C VAL A 133 -5.02 -7.42 9.16
N GLU A 134 -3.92 -7.52 8.42
CA GLU A 134 -3.52 -8.73 7.71
C GLU A 134 -3.30 -9.90 8.69
N ARG A 135 -2.59 -9.66 9.79
CA ARG A 135 -2.37 -10.67 10.84
C ARG A 135 -3.67 -11.09 11.50
N GLN A 136 -4.58 -10.16 11.73
CA GLN A 136 -5.89 -10.46 12.28
C GLN A 136 -6.72 -11.28 11.28
N ASN A 137 -6.83 -10.88 10.02
CA ASN A 137 -7.66 -11.60 9.05
C ASN A 137 -7.13 -13.02 8.79
N ASN A 138 -5.81 -13.22 8.83
CA ASN A 138 -5.18 -14.51 8.57
C ASN A 138 -4.90 -15.35 9.83
N PHE A 139 -5.31 -14.91 11.03
CA PHE A 139 -4.92 -15.59 12.27
C PHE A 139 -5.37 -17.05 12.31
N VAL A 140 -6.56 -17.36 11.78
CA VAL A 140 -7.11 -18.72 11.77
C VAL A 140 -6.23 -19.64 10.94
N TRP A 141 -5.79 -19.18 9.78
CA TRP A 141 -4.90 -19.93 8.89
C TRP A 141 -3.53 -20.13 9.53
N PHE A 142 -2.92 -19.07 10.08
CA PHE A 142 -1.64 -19.18 10.78
C PHE A 142 -1.70 -20.11 11.98
N ALA A 143 -2.76 -20.00 12.80
CA ALA A 143 -2.94 -20.87 13.96
C ALA A 143 -3.16 -22.33 13.55
N ALA A 144 -3.92 -22.59 12.50
CA ALA A 144 -4.13 -23.93 11.97
C ALA A 144 -2.83 -24.53 11.42
N GLU A 145 -2.06 -23.74 10.68
CA GLU A 145 -0.79 -24.17 10.08
C GLU A 145 0.27 -24.48 11.16
N GLU A 146 0.46 -23.61 12.13
CA GLU A 146 1.43 -23.82 13.22
C GLU A 146 1.05 -25.01 14.11
N ARG A 147 -0.26 -25.23 14.32
CA ARG A 147 -0.77 -26.43 14.97
C ARG A 147 -0.45 -27.69 14.19
N ALA A 148 -0.72 -27.70 12.89
CA ALA A 148 -0.43 -28.83 12.03
C ALA A 148 1.07 -29.16 12.02
N LYS A 149 1.94 -28.14 11.89
CA LYS A 149 3.40 -28.29 11.95
C LYS A 149 3.85 -28.88 13.29
N THR A 150 3.32 -28.36 14.40
CA THR A 150 3.68 -28.84 15.74
C THR A 150 3.23 -30.28 15.96
N ALA A 151 2.00 -30.61 15.55
CA ALA A 151 1.48 -31.98 15.64
C ALA A 151 2.33 -32.95 14.81
N GLN A 152 2.66 -32.60 13.56
CA GLN A 152 3.53 -33.42 12.71
C GLN A 152 4.92 -33.61 13.30
N ARG A 153 5.52 -32.57 13.90
CA ARG A 153 6.80 -32.67 14.59
C ARG A 153 6.75 -33.67 15.75
N LEU A 154 5.74 -33.52 16.63
CA LEU A 154 5.55 -34.42 17.77
C LEU A 154 5.31 -35.87 17.34
N LEU A 155 4.49 -36.07 16.29
CA LEU A 155 4.27 -37.39 15.69
C LEU A 155 5.57 -37.99 15.12
N GLY A 156 6.44 -37.18 14.55
CA GLY A 156 7.77 -37.59 14.11
C GLY A 156 8.67 -38.01 15.27
N GLU A 157 8.65 -37.25 16.38
CA GLU A 157 9.45 -37.53 17.59
C GLU A 157 9.05 -38.86 18.25
N ILE A 158 7.75 -39.12 18.43
CA ILE A 158 7.28 -40.40 18.98
C ILE A 158 7.62 -41.58 18.06
N ASN A 159 7.62 -41.37 16.74
CA ASN A 159 8.00 -42.42 15.79
C ASN A 159 9.50 -42.75 15.88
N LEU A 160 10.35 -41.73 16.06
CA LEU A 160 11.78 -41.95 16.30
C LEU A 160 12.04 -42.63 17.64
N GLU A 161 11.29 -42.28 18.69
CA GLU A 161 11.37 -42.93 20.00
C GLU A 161 10.95 -44.41 19.91
N PHE A 162 9.84 -44.70 19.24
CA PHE A 162 9.39 -46.08 18.97
C PHE A 162 10.47 -46.89 18.25
N GLN A 163 11.06 -46.34 17.17
CA GLN A 163 12.15 -47.02 16.45
C GLN A 163 13.36 -47.29 17.35
N ARG A 164 13.70 -46.34 18.24
CA ARG A 164 14.80 -46.49 19.20
C ARG A 164 14.51 -47.57 20.24
N ASP A 165 13.29 -47.64 20.76
CA ASP A 165 12.90 -48.64 21.75
C ASP A 165 12.93 -50.06 21.18
N ILE A 166 12.50 -50.23 19.93
CA ILE A 166 12.61 -51.51 19.21
C ILE A 166 14.07 -51.87 18.96
N PHE A 167 14.90 -50.92 18.54
CA PHE A 167 16.33 -51.16 18.25
C PHE A 167 17.15 -51.49 19.50
N ASN A 168 16.96 -50.73 20.58
CA ASN A 168 17.70 -50.90 21.84
C ASN A 168 17.14 -52.02 22.73
N GLN A 169 16.00 -52.62 22.37
CA GLN A 169 15.29 -53.61 23.17
C GLN A 169 14.95 -53.11 24.59
N THR A 170 14.78 -51.79 24.76
CA THR A 170 14.45 -51.17 26.06
C THR A 170 13.07 -51.62 26.56
N HIS A 171 12.16 -51.92 25.63
CA HIS A 171 10.79 -52.39 25.89
C HIS A 171 10.49 -53.62 25.02
N THR A 172 9.49 -54.42 25.42
CA THR A 172 8.99 -55.48 24.53
C THR A 172 8.30 -54.85 23.33
N PRO A 173 8.31 -55.49 22.14
CA PRO A 173 7.69 -54.93 20.94
C PRO A 173 6.22 -54.56 21.14
N GLU A 174 5.48 -55.34 21.93
CA GLU A 174 4.08 -55.10 22.26
C GLU A 174 3.88 -53.87 23.16
N THR A 175 4.74 -53.69 24.17
CA THR A 175 4.66 -52.53 25.06
C THR A 175 5.09 -51.24 24.37
N ALA A 176 6.12 -51.29 23.52
CA ALA A 176 6.53 -50.18 22.67
C ALA A 176 5.42 -49.77 21.69
N GLN A 177 4.74 -50.73 21.06
CA GLN A 177 3.63 -50.47 20.14
C GLN A 177 2.41 -49.87 20.86
N GLN A 178 2.09 -50.37 22.05
CA GLN A 178 0.99 -49.82 22.86
C GLN A 178 1.28 -48.38 23.28
N LYS A 179 2.50 -48.08 23.74
CA LYS A 179 2.94 -46.73 24.08
C LYS A 179 2.83 -45.79 22.88
N PHE A 180 3.38 -46.19 21.72
CA PHE A 180 3.30 -45.40 20.49
C PHE A 180 1.86 -45.09 20.09
N ASN A 181 0.98 -46.10 20.10
CA ASN A 181 -0.42 -45.91 19.72
C ASN A 181 -1.15 -44.95 20.68
N ALA A 182 -0.90 -45.08 21.99
CA ALA A 182 -1.51 -44.22 23.01
C ALA A 182 -1.03 -42.76 22.90
N GLU A 183 0.26 -42.54 22.69
CA GLU A 183 0.82 -41.19 22.50
C GLU A 183 0.36 -40.55 21.19
N ARG A 184 0.32 -41.32 20.11
CA ARG A 184 -0.23 -40.86 18.83
C ARG A 184 -1.69 -40.42 18.97
N GLU A 185 -2.50 -41.22 19.64
CA GLU A 185 -3.92 -40.93 19.86
C GLU A 185 -4.10 -39.68 20.74
N SER A 186 -3.31 -39.52 21.81
CA SER A 186 -3.39 -38.35 22.67
C SER A 186 -3.01 -37.06 21.95
N ILE A 187 -1.93 -37.08 21.15
CA ILE A 187 -1.53 -35.93 20.32
C ILE A 187 -2.61 -35.61 19.30
N THR A 188 -3.10 -36.63 18.57
CA THR A 188 -4.13 -36.41 17.54
C THR A 188 -5.36 -35.75 18.17
N LYS A 189 -5.88 -36.32 19.25
CA LYS A 189 -7.06 -35.80 19.95
C LYS A 189 -6.85 -34.37 20.48
N TYR A 190 -5.70 -34.08 21.08
CA TYR A 190 -5.42 -32.75 21.61
C TYR A 190 -5.39 -31.67 20.51
N TYR A 191 -4.81 -31.98 19.36
CA TYR A 191 -4.66 -31.03 18.26
C TYR A 191 -5.87 -30.98 17.31
N THR A 192 -6.75 -31.99 17.29
CA THR A 192 -7.99 -32.00 16.49
C THR A 192 -9.24 -31.58 17.26
N ASP A 193 -9.40 -32.04 18.50
CA ASP A 193 -10.70 -31.99 19.21
C ASP A 193 -10.68 -31.04 20.41
N ASP A 194 -9.60 -31.06 21.20
CA ASP A 194 -9.49 -30.30 22.47
C ASP A 194 -8.73 -28.96 22.33
N GLY A 195 -8.43 -28.55 21.09
CA GLY A 195 -7.59 -27.40 20.82
C GLY A 195 -8.22 -26.06 21.21
N TYR A 196 -7.65 -25.35 22.19
CA TYR A 196 -8.07 -24.00 22.59
C TYR A 196 -8.05 -23.00 21.43
N PHE A 197 -9.14 -22.36 21.05
CA PHE A 197 -9.12 -21.38 19.96
C PHE A 197 -8.27 -20.16 20.39
N TYR A 198 -7.08 -20.00 19.80
CA TYR A 198 -6.27 -18.82 20.05
C TYR A 198 -6.86 -17.63 19.29
N ALA A 199 -7.40 -16.66 20.03
CA ALA A 199 -7.77 -15.36 19.48
C ALA A 199 -6.66 -14.35 19.82
N PRO A 200 -5.99 -13.72 18.84
CA PRO A 200 -4.90 -12.79 19.10
C PRO A 200 -5.41 -11.45 19.63
N GLN A 201 -5.73 -11.39 20.93
CA GLN A 201 -6.16 -10.16 21.60
C GLN A 201 -5.15 -9.02 21.43
N LYS A 202 -3.86 -9.36 21.37
CA LYS A 202 -2.76 -8.41 21.11
C LYS A 202 -2.90 -7.67 19.78
N CYS A 203 -3.39 -8.32 18.73
CA CYS A 203 -3.61 -7.67 17.44
C CYS A 203 -4.75 -6.66 17.55
N LEU A 204 -5.84 -7.03 18.22
CA LEU A 204 -6.98 -6.14 18.45
C LEU A 204 -6.61 -4.93 19.31
N ASP A 205 -5.85 -5.13 20.38
CA ASP A 205 -5.39 -4.05 21.25
C ASP A 205 -4.39 -3.14 20.53
N GLY A 206 -3.50 -3.71 19.72
CA GLY A 206 -2.60 -2.98 18.83
C GLY A 206 -3.37 -2.14 17.81
N LEU A 207 -4.41 -2.70 17.18
CA LEU A 207 -5.27 -1.99 16.24
C LEU A 207 -5.97 -0.82 16.90
N ARG A 208 -6.56 -1.03 18.10
CA ARG A 208 -7.21 0.05 18.86
C ARG A 208 -6.24 1.20 19.15
N LEU A 209 -5.02 0.88 19.57
CA LEU A 209 -3.98 1.87 19.83
C LEU A 209 -3.60 2.63 18.55
N ALA A 210 -3.26 1.93 17.48
CA ALA A 210 -2.84 2.54 16.22
C ALA A 210 -3.94 3.42 15.61
N VAL A 211 -5.18 2.94 15.60
CA VAL A 211 -6.34 3.72 15.13
C VAL A 211 -6.56 4.97 15.99
N SER A 212 -6.37 4.89 17.31
CA SER A 212 -6.50 6.06 18.20
C SER A 212 -5.41 7.12 17.97
N GLN A 213 -4.24 6.71 17.48
CA GLN A 213 -3.12 7.60 17.19
C GLN A 213 -3.23 8.25 15.80
N LEU A 214 -4.06 7.69 14.92
CA LEU A 214 -4.22 8.19 13.56
C LEU A 214 -4.91 9.56 13.55
N GLN A 215 -4.16 10.59 13.16
CA GLN A 215 -4.70 11.93 13.01
C GLN A 215 -5.49 12.05 11.70
N LYS A 216 -6.72 12.58 11.76
CA LYS A 216 -7.49 12.94 10.55
C LYS A 216 -6.86 14.16 9.88
N LEU A 217 -6.14 13.96 8.78
CA LEU A 217 -5.47 15.01 8.03
C LEU A 217 -6.44 15.82 7.15
N THR A 218 -7.56 15.25 6.71
CA THR A 218 -8.46 15.93 5.74
C THR A 218 -9.15 17.18 6.30
N ILE A 219 -9.26 17.29 7.62
CA ILE A 219 -9.89 18.41 8.35
C ILE A 219 -8.88 19.45 8.85
N THR A 220 -7.58 19.18 8.75
CA THR A 220 -6.55 20.10 9.23
C THR A 220 -6.20 21.16 8.19
N THR A 221 -5.36 22.12 8.60
CA THR A 221 -4.74 23.12 7.70
C THR A 221 -3.95 22.45 6.58
N LEU A 222 -3.25 21.35 6.90
CA LEU A 222 -2.52 20.52 5.95
C LEU A 222 -3.45 19.92 4.88
N GLY A 223 -4.59 19.34 5.29
CA GLY A 223 -5.59 18.83 4.34
C GLY A 223 -6.17 19.93 3.44
N SER A 224 -6.36 21.13 3.97
CA SER A 224 -6.81 22.30 3.18
C SER A 224 -5.76 22.75 2.16
N LYS A 225 -4.48 22.74 2.55
CA LYS A 225 -3.35 23.05 1.67
C LYS A 225 -3.21 22.00 0.57
N LEU A 226 -3.35 20.72 0.89
CA LEU A 226 -3.33 19.62 -0.09
C LEU A 226 -4.49 19.74 -1.10
N LYS A 227 -5.73 20.05 -0.65
CA LYS A 227 -6.88 20.31 -1.53
C LYS A 227 -6.62 21.47 -2.50
N LYS A 228 -5.98 22.53 -2.01
CA LYS A 228 -5.59 23.69 -2.84
C LYS A 228 -4.58 23.30 -3.92
N ILE A 229 -3.59 22.47 -3.60
CA ILE A 229 -2.60 21.99 -4.58
C ILE A 229 -3.25 21.04 -5.59
N ALA A 230 -4.19 20.20 -5.15
CA ALA A 230 -4.96 19.29 -5.99
C ALA A 230 -5.97 20.01 -6.91
N ASN A 231 -6.11 21.34 -6.82
CA ASN A 231 -7.17 22.12 -7.48
C ASN A 231 -8.58 21.52 -7.24
N PHE A 232 -8.77 20.90 -6.08
CA PHE A 232 -10.01 20.25 -5.70
C PHE A 232 -10.90 21.28 -5.01
N LYS A 233 -12.02 21.65 -5.63
CA LYS A 233 -13.05 22.52 -5.04
C LYS A 233 -13.97 21.75 -4.09
#